data_AF-A0A820MTP0-F1
#
_entry.id   AF-A0A820MTP0-F1
#
_cell.length_a   1.000
_cell.length_b   1.000
_cell.length_c   1.000
_cell.angle_alpha   90.00
_cell.angle_beta   90.00
_cell.angle_gamma   90.00
#
_symmetry.space_group_name_H-M   'P 1'
#
loop_
_entity.id
_entity.type
_entity.pdbx_description
1 polymer ?
#
loop_
_entity_poly.entity_id
_entity_poly.type
_entity_poly.pdbx_seq_one_letter_code
_entity_poly.pdbx_strand_id
1 'polypeptide(L)'
;TFDFPLNGIPIQNTDMLEVQLKDHETIGSNKLIGQGTVPLSEVLRAGTVKRRVVPLMNPQGVPLEATKLFITMEYLSPDGGGKQQTNAKNG
;
A
#
# COMPACT_ATOMS: atom_id res chain seq x y z
N THR A 1 -9.46 3.26 -9.80
CA THR A 1 -9.02 2.09 -9.02
C THR A 1 -7.81 1.51 -9.71
N PHE A 2 -6.86 0.96 -8.95
CA PHE A 2 -5.72 0.22 -9.47
C PHE A 2 -5.86 -1.23 -9.01
N ASP A 3 -5.70 -2.16 -9.94
CA ASP A 3 -5.83 -3.59 -9.69
C ASP A 3 -4.50 -4.27 -10.04
N PHE A 4 -3.99 -5.09 -9.10
CA PHE A 4 -2.71 -5.76 -9.23
C PHE A 4 -2.95 -7.28 -9.25
N PRO A 5 -2.85 -7.95 -10.41
CA PRO A 5 -3.02 -9.38 -10.48
C PRO A 5 -1.87 -10.08 -9.74
N LEU A 6 -2.22 -10.95 -8.80
CA LEU A 6 -1.26 -11.65 -7.96
C LEU A 6 -0.67 -12.91 -8.60
N ASN A 7 -1.24 -13.37 -9.72
CA ASN A 7 -0.75 -14.51 -10.50
C ASN A 7 -0.47 -15.77 -9.66
N GLY A 8 -1.31 -16.04 -8.67
CA GLY A 8 -1.18 -17.19 -7.77
C GLY A 8 -0.25 -16.99 -6.56
N ILE A 9 0.42 -15.84 -6.44
CA ILE A 9 1.33 -15.53 -5.33
C ILE A 9 0.58 -14.70 -4.28
N PRO A 10 0.24 -15.25 -3.10
CA PRO A 10 -0.46 -14.49 -2.08
C PRO A 10 0.43 -13.40 -1.49
N ILE A 11 -0.19 -12.28 -1.09
CA ILE A 11 0.47 -11.21 -0.35
C ILE A 11 0.95 -11.75 1.01
N GLN A 12 2.17 -11.39 1.39
CA GLN A 12 2.80 -11.74 2.66
C GLN A 12 2.68 -10.61 3.69
N ASN A 13 2.84 -10.93 4.97
CA ASN A 13 2.82 -9.94 6.06
C ASN A 13 3.93 -8.87 5.94
N THR A 14 4.99 -9.16 5.20
CA THR A 14 6.13 -8.27 4.96
C THR A 14 5.94 -7.37 3.75
N ASP A 15 4.90 -7.59 2.95
CA ASP A 15 4.72 -6.85 1.70
C ASP A 15 4.22 -5.43 1.96
N MET A 16 4.68 -4.52 1.09
CA MET A 16 4.44 -3.09 1.19
C MET A 16 3.90 -2.56 -0.14
N LEU A 17 2.92 -1.66 -0.07
CA LEU A 17 2.52 -0.80 -1.19
C LEU A 17 3.28 0.52 -1.09
N GLU A 18 4.14 0.79 -2.06
CA GLU A 18 4.77 2.10 -2.23
C GLU A 18 3.91 2.98 -3.14
N VAL A 19 3.71 4.23 -2.75
CA VAL A 19 3.02 5.24 -3.57
C VAL A 19 3.93 6.45 -3.73
N GLN A 20 4.06 6.91 -4.98
CA GLN A 20 4.81 8.12 -5.32
C GLN A 20 3.86 9.17 -5.89
N LEU A 21 3.91 10.37 -5.30
CA LEU A 21 3.27 11.57 -5.81
C LEU A 21 4.29 12.36 -6.62
N LYS A 22 4.02 12.54 -7.91
CA LYS A 22 4.89 13.29 -8.82
C LYS A 22 4.14 14.46 -9.46
N ASP A 23 4.85 15.55 -9.66
CA ASP A 23 4.40 16.65 -10.50
C ASP A 23 4.55 16.25 -11.97
N HIS A 24 3.54 16.54 -12.77
CA HIS A 24 3.54 16.18 -14.20
C HIS A 24 4.25 17.27 -15.00
N GLU A 25 5.33 16.91 -15.67
CA GLU A 25 6.10 17.82 -16.51
C GLU A 25 5.79 17.53 -17.99
N THR A 26 5.52 18.57 -18.78
CA THR A 26 5.21 18.40 -20.22
C THR A 26 6.44 17.97 -21.02
N ILE A 27 7.63 18.38 -20.56
CA ILE A 27 8.91 18.06 -21.19
C ILE A 27 9.84 17.53 -20.11
N GLY A 28 10.47 16.38 -20.35
CA GLY A 28 11.36 15.72 -19.39
C GLY A 28 10.65 14.67 -18.53
N SER A 29 11.11 14.49 -17.30
CA SER A 29 10.58 13.50 -16.35
C SER A 29 9.78 14.16 -15.24
N ASN A 30 8.66 13.53 -14.87
CA ASN A 30 7.84 13.95 -13.73
C ASN A 30 8.67 14.06 -12.43
N LYS A 31 8.54 15.19 -11.75
CA LYS A 31 9.31 15.51 -10.54
C LYS A 31 8.69 14.85 -9.31
N LEU A 32 9.46 14.10 -8.53
CA LEU A 32 8.98 13.52 -7.27
C LEU A 32 8.67 14.63 -6.24
N ILE A 33 7.42 14.70 -5.78
CA ILE A 33 6.97 15.60 -4.70
C ILE A 33 7.06 14.86 -3.37
N GLY A 34 6.57 13.62 -3.32
CA GLY A 34 6.68 12.80 -2.12
C GLY A 34 6.32 11.34 -2.33
N GLN A 35 6.62 10.52 -1.32
CA GLN A 35 6.43 9.08 -1.34
C GLN A 35 5.94 8.58 0.02
N GLY A 36 5.19 7.48 0.02
CA GLY A 36 4.73 6.83 1.23
C GLY A 36 4.61 5.33 1.04
N THR A 37 4.71 4.60 2.14
CA THR A 37 4.63 3.13 2.15
C THR A 37 3.49 2.67 3.06
N VAL A 38 2.74 1.67 2.61
CA VAL A 38 1.64 1.06 3.38
C VAL A 38 1.90 -0.43 3.57
N PRO A 39 1.93 -0.94 4.80
CA PRO A 39 2.03 -2.38 5.03
C PRO A 39 0.74 -3.09 4.59
N LEU A 40 0.87 -4.11 3.75
CA LEU A 40 -0.28 -4.88 3.25
C LEU A 40 -0.81 -5.89 4.28
N SER A 41 -0.10 -6.10 5.39
CA SER A 41 -0.58 -6.93 6.51
C SER A 41 -1.91 -6.45 7.09
N GLU A 42 -2.21 -5.14 7.03
CA GLU A 42 -3.50 -4.60 7.47
C GLU A 42 -4.66 -5.15 6.64
N VAL A 43 -4.54 -5.15 5.31
CA VAL A 43 -5.58 -5.67 4.40
C VAL A 43 -5.61 -7.18 4.38
N LEU A 44 -4.47 -7.86 4.56
CA LEU A 44 -4.41 -9.31 4.69
C LEU A 44 -5.24 -9.81 5.89
N ARG A 45 -5.17 -9.10 7.03
CA ARG A 45 -5.96 -9.42 8.24
C ARG A 45 -7.44 -9.05 8.11
N ALA A 46 -7.73 -7.88 7.54
CA ALA A 46 -9.08 -7.31 7.52
C ALA A 46 -9.92 -7.78 6.32
N GLY A 47 -9.29 -8.18 5.21
CA GLY A 47 -9.91 -8.37 3.89
C GLY A 47 -10.13 -7.04 3.15
N THR A 48 -10.63 -6.03 3.86
CA THR A 48 -10.83 -4.68 3.33
C THR A 48 -10.39 -3.64 4.37
N VAL A 49 -9.66 -2.63 3.93
CA VAL A 49 -9.26 -1.46 4.74
C VAL A 49 -9.77 -0.21 4.02
N LYS A 50 -10.56 0.62 4.69
CA LYS A 50 -11.13 1.83 4.10
C LYS A 50 -10.40 3.07 4.62
N ARG A 51 -10.13 4.02 3.72
CA ARG A 51 -9.67 5.38 4.05
C ARG A 51 -8.43 5.40 4.97
N ARG A 52 -7.47 4.52 4.72
CA ARG A 52 -6.17 4.52 5.40
C ARG A 52 -5.40 5.78 5.02
N VAL A 53 -4.98 6.56 6.02
CA VAL A 53 -4.11 7.72 5.81
C VAL A 53 -2.70 7.24 5.52
N VAL A 54 -2.05 7.75 4.48
CA VAL A 54 -0.66 7.42 4.15
C VAL A 54 0.18 8.68 4.33
N PRO A 55 1.14 8.68 5.28
CA PRO A 55 2.07 9.79 5.42
C PRO A 55 2.98 9.83 4.19
N LEU A 56 3.17 11.03 3.63
CA LEU A 56 4.08 11.26 2.52
C LEU A 56 5.31 12.00 3.02
N MET A 57 6.48 11.53 2.59
CA MET A 57 7.76 12.19 2.80
C MET A 57 8.23 12.77 1.48
N ASN A 58 8.83 13.96 1.50
CA ASN A 58 9.52 14.49 0.33
C ASN A 58 10.82 13.71 0.04
N PRO A 59 11.54 13.99 -1.07
CA PRO A 59 12.79 13.30 -1.39
C PRO A 59 13.90 13.42 -0.34
N GLN A 60 13.80 14.40 0.57
CA GLN A 60 14.73 14.61 1.69
C GLN A 60 14.31 13.84 2.95
N GLY A 61 13.23 13.06 2.91
CA GLY A 61 12.70 12.33 4.06
C GLY A 61 11.89 13.19 5.04
N VAL A 62 11.53 14.42 4.65
CA VAL A 62 10.76 15.33 5.50
C VAL A 62 9.26 15.16 5.23
N PRO A 63 8.40 15.07 6.26
CA PRO A 63 6.96 14.95 6.08
C PRO A 63 6.33 16.09 5.27
N LEU A 64 5.39 15.76 4.39
CA LEU A 64 4.55 16.72 3.67
C LEU A 64 3.30 17.06 4.50
N GLU A 65 3.44 17.90 5.53
CA GLU A 65 2.37 18.21 6.51
C GLU A 65 1.04 18.68 5.89
N ALA A 66 1.09 19.39 4.76
CA ALA A 66 -0.11 19.89 4.08
C ALA A 66 -0.78 18.88 3.14
N THR A 67 -0.16 17.72 2.90
CA THR A 67 -0.65 16.72 1.92
C THR A 67 -1.04 15.44 2.62
N LYS A 68 -2.26 14.96 2.35
CA LYS A 68 -2.77 13.69 2.88
C LYS A 68 -3.21 12.79 1.74
N LEU A 69 -2.63 11.60 1.67
CA LEU A 69 -3.10 10.53 0.80
C LEU A 69 -4.02 9.61 1.61
N PHE A 70 -5.17 9.26 1.03
CA PHE A 70 -6.08 8.26 1.59
C PHE A 70 -6.19 7.09 0.62
N ILE A 71 -6.05 5.86 1.13
CA ILE A 71 -6.16 4.64 0.32
C ILE A 71 -7.25 3.74 0.89
N THR A 72 -8.05 3.17 -0.01
CA THR A 72 -8.92 2.02 0.29
C THR A 72 -8.31 0.81 -0.39
N MET A 73 -8.12 -0.27 0.36
CA MET A 73 -7.51 -1.51 -0.10
C MET A 73 -8.48 -2.67 0.09
N GLU A 74 -8.53 -3.55 -0.89
CA GLU A 74 -9.26 -4.80 -0.86
C GLU A 74 -8.31 -5.91 -1.31
N TYR A 75 -8.34 -7.03 -0.60
CA TYR A 75 -7.53 -8.19 -0.92
C TYR A 75 -8.43 -9.36 -1.31
N LEU A 76 -8.24 -9.84 -2.54
CA LEU A 76 -8.84 -11.06 -3.05
C LEU A 76 -7.76 -12.15 -3.05
N SER A 77 -7.94 -13.19 -2.25
CA SER A 77 -6.96 -14.28 -2.18
C SER A 77 -6.90 -15.02 -3.53
N PRO A 78 -5.69 -15.32 -4.07
CA PRO A 78 -5.54 -16.01 -5.35
C PRO A 78 -6.21 -17.39 -5.42
N ASP A 79 -6.41 -18.04 -4.27
CA ASP A 79 -7.01 -19.37 -4.11
C ASP A 79 -8.49 -19.35 -3.72
N GLY A 80 -9.11 -18.16 -3.65
CA GLY A 80 -10.49 -18.00 -3.15
C GLY A 80 -10.64 -18.23 -1.64
N GLY A 81 -9.55 -18.50 -0.92
CA GLY A 81 -9.53 -18.71 0.53
C GLY A 81 -9.36 -17.41 1.30
N GLY A 82 -10.46 -16.87 1.84
CA GLY A 82 -10.40 -15.74 2.75
C GLY A 82 -9.57 -16.06 4.01
N LYS A 83 -8.63 -15.16 4.32
CA LYS A 83 -7.84 -15.05 5.58
C LYS A 83 -6.99 -16.27 5.96
N GLN A 84 -5.69 -16.21 5.66
CA GLN A 84 -4.70 -16.96 6.44
C GLN A 84 -4.61 -16.36 7.86
N GLN A 85 -5.46 -16.84 8.77
CA GLN A 85 -5.21 -16.73 10.20
C GLN A 85 -4.19 -17.82 10.59
N THR A 86 -2.90 -17.49 10.57
CA THR A 86 -1.91 -18.32 11.26
C THR A 86 -1.84 -17.89 12.72
N ASN A 87 -2.66 -18.52 13.57
CA ASN A 87 -2.43 -18.53 15.01
C ASN A 87 -1.16 -19.34 15.28
N ALA A 88 -0.01 -18.67 15.39
CA ALA A 88 1.16 -19.27 16.00
C ALA A 88 0.98 -19.24 17.53
N LYS A 89 0.32 -20.28 18.07
CA LYS A 89 0.52 -20.69 19.47
C LYS A 89 1.83 -21.47 19.53
N ASN A 90 2.87 -20.87 20.08
CA ASN A 90 4.04 -21.54 20.65
C ASN A 90 4.37 -20.70 21.90
N GLY A 91 4.53 -21.20 23.12
CA GLY A 91 4.65 -22.52 23.72
C GLY A 91 5.05 -22.24 25.17
#